data_AF-A0A376UAD7-F1
#
_entry.id   AF-A0A376UAD7-F1
#
_cell.length_a   1.000
_cell.length_b   1.000
_cell.length_c   1.000
_cell.angle_alpha   90.00
_cell.angle_beta   90.00
_cell.angle_gamma   90.00
#
_symmetry.space_group_name_H-M   'P 1'
#
loop_
_entity.id
_entity.type
_entity.pdbx_description
1 polymer ?
#
loop_
_entity_poly.entity_id
_entity_poly.type
_entity_poly.pdbx_seq_one_letter_code
_entity_poly.pdbx_strand_id
1 'polypeptide(L)'
;MHVFPQIYDCEGFFVARLRKTQAIPALPAPKYKVGNFPFSPVKDREAGTNSSGGCKCWLKLGWKPATLATRQRTVVVPGGH
;
A
#
# COMPACT_ATOMS: atom_id res chain seq x y z
N MET A 1 -17.56 -18.16 12.55
CA MET A 1 -17.01 -19.28 13.33
C MET A 1 -16.62 -18.75 14.69
N HIS A 2 -17.32 -19.20 15.72
CA HIS A 2 -16.99 -18.90 17.11
C HIS A 2 -16.12 -20.06 17.60
N VAL A 3 -14.93 -19.76 18.12
CA VAL A 3 -14.05 -20.75 18.75
C VAL A 3 -14.06 -20.47 20.24
N PHE A 4 -14.40 -21.48 21.04
CA PHE A 4 -14.40 -21.38 22.50
C PHE A 4 -13.11 -22.01 23.08
N PRO A 5 -12.53 -21.42 24.14
CA PRO A 5 -11.23 -21.87 24.70
C PRO A 5 -11.23 -23.31 25.22
N GLN A 6 -12.41 -23.86 25.52
CA GLN A 6 -12.56 -25.18 26.12
C GLN A 6 -12.40 -26.33 25.11
N ILE A 7 -12.47 -26.03 23.81
CA ILE A 7 -12.53 -27.04 22.72
C ILE A 7 -11.21 -27.10 21.95
N TYR A 8 -10.50 -25.98 21.86
CA TYR A 8 -9.16 -25.86 21.29
C TYR A 8 -8.35 -25.09 22.31
N ASP A 9 -7.23 -25.65 22.77
CA ASP A 9 -6.30 -25.08 23.79
C ASP A 9 -5.65 -23.78 23.30
N CYS A 10 -6.48 -22.78 23.05
CA CYS A 10 -6.23 -21.53 22.35
C CYS A 10 -7.28 -20.51 22.86
N GLU A 11 -6.96 -19.22 22.82
CA GLU A 11 -7.91 -18.17 23.22
C GLU A 11 -9.23 -18.25 22.42
N GLY A 12 -10.34 -17.82 23.03
CA GLY A 12 -11.63 -17.80 22.35
C GLY A 12 -11.73 -16.62 21.38
N PHE A 13 -12.04 -16.86 20.10
CA PHE A 13 -12.14 -15.80 19.09
C PHE A 13 -13.28 -16.03 18.09
N PHE A 14 -13.69 -14.94 17.42
CA PHE A 14 -14.72 -14.97 16.38
C PHE A 14 -14.17 -14.57 15.02
N VAL A 15 -14.39 -15.43 14.02
CA VAL A 15 -14.08 -15.16 12.62
C VAL A 15 -15.37 -15.06 11.83
N ALA A 16 -15.63 -13.92 11.21
CA ALA A 16 -16.71 -13.75 10.24
C ALA A 16 -16.16 -13.59 8.82
N ARG A 17 -16.83 -14.19 7.83
CA ARG A 17 -16.54 -13.96 6.41
C ARG A 17 -17.78 -13.35 5.76
N LEU A 18 -17.71 -12.07 5.44
CA LEU A 18 -18.79 -11.35 4.74
C LEU A 18 -18.38 -11.07 3.29
N ARG A 19 -19.35 -11.10 2.37
CA ARG A 19 -19.19 -10.68 0.98
C ARG A 19 -20.00 -9.40 0.75
N LYS A 20 -19.39 -8.40 0.13
CA LYS A 20 -20.13 -7.21 -0.35
C LYS A 20 -21.03 -7.62 -1.53
N THR A 21 -22.35 -7.58 -1.34
CA THR A 21 -23.35 -8.00 -2.35
C THR A 21 -23.86 -6.85 -3.20
N GLN A 22 -23.84 -5.62 -2.67
CA GLN A 22 -24.32 -4.43 -3.37
C GLN A 22 -23.45 -3.21 -3.01
N ALA A 23 -23.48 -2.20 -3.86
CA ALA A 23 -22.95 -0.87 -3.53
C ALA A 23 -23.86 -0.18 -2.50
N ILE A 24 -23.25 0.45 -1.50
CA ILE A 24 -23.92 1.26 -0.47
C ILE A 24 -23.62 2.73 -0.80
N PRO A 25 -24.55 3.67 -0.51
CA PRO A 25 -24.31 5.10 -0.69
C PRO A 25 -23.00 5.57 -0.05
N ALA A 26 -22.34 6.53 -0.70
CA ALA A 26 -21.08 7.08 -0.22
C ALA A 26 -21.27 7.85 1.10
N LEU A 27 -20.33 7.67 2.02
CA LEU A 27 -20.23 8.49 3.24
C LEU A 27 -19.80 9.92 2.87
N PRO A 28 -20.07 10.92 3.74
CA PRO A 28 -19.61 12.28 3.51
C PRO A 28 -18.08 12.33 3.32
N ALA A 29 -17.64 13.21 2.41
CA ALA A 29 -16.23 13.34 2.08
C ALA A 29 -15.39 13.66 3.34
N PRO A 30 -14.22 13.02 3.51
CA PRO A 30 -13.35 13.34 4.63
C PRO A 30 -12.92 14.81 4.60
N LYS A 31 -12.89 15.46 5.77
CA LYS A 31 -12.51 16.87 5.91
C LYS A 31 -11.00 17.11 5.90
N TYR A 32 -10.18 16.05 6.00
CA TYR A 32 -8.73 16.18 6.03
C TYR A 32 -8.15 16.32 4.62
N LYS A 33 -7.11 17.15 4.49
CA LYS A 33 -6.34 17.27 3.25
C LYS A 33 -5.16 16.31 3.32
N VAL A 34 -5.16 15.32 2.44
CA VAL A 34 -3.92 14.58 2.13
C VAL A 34 -3.03 15.55 1.36
N GLY A 35 -1.85 15.87 1.90
CA GLY A 35 -0.88 16.73 1.23
C GLY A 35 -0.38 16.10 -0.08
N ASN A 36 0.62 16.72 -0.72
CA ASN A 36 1.18 16.15 -1.94
C ASN A 36 1.84 14.79 -1.66
N PHE A 37 1.50 13.77 -2.45
CA PHE A 37 2.08 12.45 -2.31
C PHE A 37 3.58 12.52 -2.63
N PRO A 38 4.48 12.12 -1.72
CA PRO A 38 5.90 12.41 -1.84
C PRO A 38 6.64 11.47 -2.81
N PHE A 39 5.94 10.75 -3.69
CA PHE A 39 6.55 9.85 -4.66
C PHE A 39 5.94 10.04 -6.05
N SER A 40 6.72 9.77 -7.08
CA SER A 40 6.26 9.72 -8.47
C SER A 40 6.73 8.45 -9.16
N PRO A 41 5.94 7.89 -10.09
CA PRO A 41 6.38 6.79 -10.93
C PRO A 41 7.70 7.14 -11.64
N VAL A 42 8.64 6.19 -11.66
CA VAL A 42 9.88 6.30 -12.43
C VAL A 42 9.56 6.24 -13.92
N LYS A 43 10.23 7.03 -14.75
CA LYS A 43 10.07 6.99 -16.22
C LYS A 43 10.61 5.67 -16.78
N ASP A 44 9.98 5.13 -17.83
CA ASP A 44 10.29 3.79 -18.36
C ASP A 44 11.77 3.57 -18.70
N ARG A 45 12.45 4.59 -19.25
CA ARG A 45 13.89 4.52 -19.56
C ARG A 45 14.76 4.36 -18.31
N GLU A 46 14.45 5.12 -17.27
CA GLU A 46 15.15 5.07 -15.99
C GLU A 46 14.81 3.76 -15.26
N ALA A 47 13.56 3.30 -15.36
CA ALA A 47 13.10 2.04 -14.80
C ALA A 47 13.82 0.83 -15.42
N GLY A 48 13.98 0.80 -16.75
CA GLY A 48 14.73 -0.26 -17.44
C GLY A 48 16.20 -0.31 -17.03
N THR A 49 16.82 0.86 -16.88
CA THR A 49 18.21 1.00 -16.41
C THR A 49 18.34 0.49 -14.96
N ASN A 50 17.48 0.95 -14.05
CA ASN A 50 17.48 0.57 -12.63
C ASN A 50 17.15 -0.92 -12.41
N SER A 51 16.28 -1.48 -13.26
CA SER A 51 15.90 -2.90 -13.18
C SER A 51 17.07 -3.81 -13.58
N SER A 52 17.91 -3.41 -14.54
CA SER A 52 18.97 -4.29 -15.03
C SER A 52 20.05 -4.66 -13.99
N GLY A 53 20.38 -3.74 -13.06
CA GLY A 53 21.41 -3.94 -12.02
C GLY A 53 20.88 -4.50 -10.70
N GLY A 54 19.71 -4.02 -10.25
CA GLY A 54 19.07 -4.49 -9.01
C GLY A 54 18.17 -5.71 -9.24
N CYS A 55 17.33 -5.71 -10.27
CA CYS A 55 16.22 -6.67 -10.35
C CYS A 55 16.64 -8.14 -10.43
N LYS A 56 17.86 -8.47 -10.89
CA LYS A 56 18.37 -9.86 -10.89
C LYS A 56 18.55 -10.44 -9.48
N CYS A 57 19.09 -9.67 -8.53
CA CYS A 57 19.23 -10.16 -7.15
C CYS A 57 17.87 -10.21 -6.43
N TRP A 58 16.93 -9.33 -6.77
CA TRP A 58 15.58 -9.31 -6.18
C TRP A 58 14.71 -10.46 -6.72
N LEU A 59 14.83 -10.78 -8.01
CA LEU A 59 14.17 -11.94 -8.61
C LEU A 59 14.70 -13.25 -8.03
N LYS A 60 16.01 -13.34 -7.77
CA LYS A 60 16.63 -14.49 -7.08
C LYS A 60 16.14 -14.63 -5.63
N LEU A 61 15.71 -13.54 -5.00
CA LEU A 61 15.09 -13.51 -3.67
C LEU A 61 13.56 -13.70 -3.71
N GLY A 62 12.99 -14.07 -4.87
CA GLY A 62 11.56 -14.39 -5.02
C GLY A 62 10.62 -13.18 -5.03
N TRP A 63 11.16 -11.96 -5.17
CA TRP A 63 10.32 -10.77 -5.26
C TRP A 63 9.66 -10.65 -6.64
N LYS A 64 8.38 -10.26 -6.63
CA LYS A 64 7.60 -9.99 -7.85
C LYS A 64 7.97 -8.62 -8.44
N PRO A 65 7.90 -8.45 -9.76
CA PRO A 65 8.08 -7.14 -10.38
C PRO A 65 7.02 -6.16 -9.85
N ALA A 66 7.46 -4.95 -9.51
CA ALA A 66 6.62 -3.87 -9.00
C ALA A 66 6.96 -2.55 -9.71
N THR A 67 5.99 -1.64 -9.78
CA THR A 67 6.21 -0.30 -10.33
C THR A 67 7.17 0.49 -9.45
N LEU A 68 8.28 0.95 -10.03
CA LEU A 68 9.27 1.75 -9.32
C LEU A 68 8.75 3.19 -9.12
N ALA A 69 8.98 3.76 -7.94
CA ALA A 69 8.66 5.15 -7.63
C ALA A 69 9.86 5.87 -7.00
N THR A 70 10.08 7.13 -7.40
CA THR A 70 11.11 8.00 -6.84
C THR A 70 10.49 8.96 -5.85
N ARG A 71 11.15 9.15 -4.70
CA ARG A 71 10.75 10.14 -3.70
C ARG A 71 10.97 11.56 -4.24
N GLN A 72 9.91 12.34 -4.33
CA GLN A 72 10.01 13.76 -4.58
C GLN A 72 10.60 14.45 -3.34
N ARG A 73 11.57 15.34 -3.55
CA ARG A 73 12.01 16.25 -2.48
C ARG A 73 10.88 17.25 -2.29
N THR A 74 10.23 17.24 -1.12
CA THR A 74 9.30 18.31 -0.75
C THR A 74 10.09 19.62 -0.74
N VAL A 75 9.88 20.46 -1.74
CA VAL A 75 10.34 21.85 -1.68
C VAL A 75 9.38 22.54 -0.72
N VAL A 76 9.78 22.67 0.54
CA VAL A 76 9.14 23.61 1.45
C VAL A 76 9.46 24.99 0.89
N VAL A 77 8.49 25.62 0.22
CA VAL A 77 8.61 27.02 -0.17
C VAL A 77 8.52 27.82 1.13
N PRO A 78 9.57 28.52 1.58
CA PRO A 78 9.49 29.32 2.78
C PRO A 78 8.63 30.56 2.49
N GLY A 79 7.48 30.66 3.14
CA GLY A 79 6.73 31.90 3.39
C GLY A 79 6.14 32.64 2.18
N GLY A 80 4.83 32.56 2.01
CA GLY A 80 4.03 33.61 1.37
C GLY A 80 3.14 34.25 2.44
N HIS A 81 3.25 35.57 2.61
CA HIS A 81 2.39 36.40 3.46
C HIS A 81 0.92 36.33 3.06
#